data_AF-A0A833FNQ2-F1
#
_entry.id   AF-A0A833FNQ2-F1
#
_cell.length_a   1.000
_cell.length_b   1.000
_cell.length_c   1.000
_cell.angle_alpha   90.00
_cell.angle_beta   90.00
_cell.angle_gamma   90.00
#
_symmetry.space_group_name_H-M   'P 1'
#
loop_
_entity.id
_entity.type
_entity.pdbx_description
1 polymer ?
#
loop_
_entity_poly.entity_id
_entity_poly.type
_entity_poly.pdbx_seq_one_letter_code
_entity_poly.pdbx_strand_id
1 'polypeptide(L)'
;MIKAITAALLASAIGSVALAQSNIDDLVTETINFEKQDSDATATARKMYGRDFRIVQAKRVWLEEPTDGYDQMVVLLGEARGCATGCFVSALYYDDKQWLEVWRVPGKSVGLGPVAATGMKPLYDGRRLWKWSGAAYMAQPVPQEQKPRTPTENELKAATEALKERFQGGSEELEAPNVEAVDVNLKNGDEVAIKVLSTYYCGNSACPVVFLDGKKQLIDVLEAWGPDFSVIDERDGNDRRLIEVATQDGVATYSLGDKNPRSVINAMKITIAGQKR
;
A
#
# COMPACT_ATOMS: atom_id res chain seq x y z
N MET A 1 22.92 -36.69 -50.31
CA MET A 1 21.78 -36.92 -49.39
C MET A 1 22.16 -36.40 -48.03
N ILE A 2 21.76 -35.16 -47.73
CA ILE A 2 22.01 -34.48 -46.46
C ILE A 2 20.71 -34.61 -45.67
N LYS A 3 20.71 -35.37 -44.57
CA LYS A 3 19.59 -35.45 -43.63
C LYS A 3 19.80 -34.41 -42.54
N ALA A 4 19.06 -33.32 -42.62
CA ALA A 4 18.85 -32.39 -41.53
C ALA A 4 17.86 -33.01 -40.53
N ILE A 5 18.21 -33.04 -39.24
CA ILE A 5 17.26 -33.30 -38.16
C ILE A 5 17.10 -31.99 -37.40
N THR A 6 15.87 -31.50 -37.47
CA THR A 6 15.30 -30.31 -36.83
C THR A 6 15.50 -30.31 -35.31
N ALA A 7 16.15 -29.28 -34.79
CA ALA A 7 16.11 -28.94 -33.37
C ALA A 7 14.84 -28.13 -33.09
N ALA A 8 13.95 -28.68 -32.26
CA ALA A 8 12.78 -27.97 -31.75
C ALA A 8 13.22 -27.02 -30.63
N LEU A 9 13.17 -25.72 -30.90
CA LEU A 9 13.28 -24.67 -29.89
C LEU A 9 11.98 -24.66 -29.07
N LEU A 10 12.06 -25.19 -27.85
CA LEU A 10 11.11 -24.92 -26.77
C LEU A 10 11.26 -23.43 -26.42
N ALA A 11 10.43 -22.59 -27.03
CA ALA A 11 10.18 -21.25 -26.52
C ALA A 11 9.39 -21.38 -25.22
N SER A 12 10.11 -21.38 -24.10
CA SER A 12 9.52 -21.17 -22.78
C SER A 12 8.90 -19.78 -22.80
N ALA A 13 7.58 -19.72 -22.95
CA ALA A 13 6.80 -18.54 -22.65
C ALA A 13 6.99 -18.24 -21.17
N ILE A 14 7.88 -17.31 -20.86
CA ILE A 14 7.95 -16.69 -19.55
C ILE A 14 6.68 -15.85 -19.50
N GLY A 15 5.62 -16.40 -18.91
CA GLY A 15 4.38 -15.68 -18.68
C GLY A 15 4.71 -14.43 -17.89
N SER A 16 4.46 -13.27 -18.49
CA SER A 16 4.40 -12.00 -17.78
C SER A 16 3.44 -12.20 -16.62
N VAL A 17 3.97 -12.11 -15.39
CA VAL A 17 3.12 -12.02 -14.22
C VAL A 17 2.44 -10.67 -14.32
N ALA A 18 1.21 -10.68 -14.83
CA ALA A 18 0.33 -9.53 -14.74
C ALA A 18 0.17 -9.24 -13.24
N LEU A 19 0.77 -8.15 -12.77
CA LEU A 19 0.47 -7.57 -11.47
C LEU A 19 -0.96 -7.01 -11.57
N ALA A 20 -1.94 -7.90 -11.43
CA ALA A 20 -3.33 -7.51 -11.31
C ALA A 20 -3.45 -6.61 -10.08
N GLN A 21 -3.72 -5.34 -10.31
CA GLN A 21 -4.18 -4.41 -9.29
C GLN A 21 -5.50 -4.98 -8.75
N SER A 22 -5.46 -5.54 -7.55
CA SER A 22 -6.63 -6.10 -6.88
C SER A 22 -7.52 -4.96 -6.42
N ASN A 23 -8.81 -5.01 -6.74
CA ASN A 23 -9.80 -4.10 -6.18
C ASN A 23 -9.81 -4.27 -4.65
N ILE A 24 -10.13 -3.21 -3.88
CA ILE A 24 -10.24 -3.33 -2.41
C ILE A 24 -11.22 -4.44 -2.01
N ASP A 25 -12.27 -4.65 -2.80
CA ASP A 25 -13.25 -5.72 -2.57
C ASP A 25 -12.68 -7.13 -2.84
N ASP A 26 -11.62 -7.26 -3.63
CA ASP A 26 -10.82 -8.49 -3.77
C ASP A 26 -9.77 -8.63 -2.65
N LEU A 27 -9.50 -7.56 -1.90
CA LEU A 27 -8.48 -7.49 -0.86
C LEU A 27 -9.02 -7.76 0.55
N VAL A 28 -10.31 -7.51 0.82
CA VAL A 28 -10.92 -7.72 2.14
C VAL A 28 -11.84 -8.94 2.12
N THR A 29 -11.37 -10.04 2.70
CA THR A 29 -12.08 -11.32 2.76
C THR A 29 -12.96 -11.49 4.00
N GLU A 30 -12.66 -10.76 5.07
CA GLU A 30 -13.38 -10.83 6.34
C GLU A 30 -13.45 -9.45 6.97
N THR A 31 -14.57 -9.11 7.64
CA THR A 31 -14.70 -7.86 8.40
C THR A 31 -15.06 -8.15 9.84
N ILE A 32 -14.28 -7.57 10.76
CA ILE A 32 -14.49 -7.68 12.19
C ILE A 32 -15.18 -6.43 12.74
N ASN A 33 -16.42 -6.57 13.21
CA ASN A 33 -17.26 -5.48 13.73
C ASN A 33 -17.51 -5.53 15.26
N PHE A 34 -16.88 -6.47 15.98
CA PHE A 34 -16.95 -6.62 17.46
C PHE A 34 -18.34 -6.78 18.11
N GLU A 35 -19.42 -6.98 17.34
CA GLU A 35 -20.77 -7.17 17.89
C GLU A 35 -20.89 -8.42 18.77
N LYS A 36 -20.16 -9.49 18.41
CA LYS A 36 -20.04 -10.73 19.19
C LYS A 36 -18.60 -10.86 19.68
N GLN A 37 -18.35 -10.54 20.94
CA GLN A 37 -17.00 -10.64 21.53
C GLN A 37 -16.62 -12.09 21.86
N ASP A 38 -15.34 -12.43 21.75
CA ASP A 38 -14.77 -13.64 22.36
C ASP A 38 -14.48 -13.31 23.83
N SER A 39 -15.10 -14.05 24.76
CA SER A 39 -15.01 -13.77 26.20
C SER A 39 -13.59 -13.90 26.74
N ASP A 40 -12.85 -14.91 26.28
CA ASP A 40 -11.52 -15.23 26.81
C ASP A 40 -10.50 -14.26 26.23
N ALA A 41 -10.56 -14.00 24.92
CA ALA A 41 -9.73 -12.97 24.29
C ALA A 41 -10.00 -11.60 24.91
N THR A 42 -11.27 -11.27 25.17
CA THR A 42 -11.65 -9.99 25.79
C THR A 42 -11.11 -9.90 27.22
N ALA A 43 -11.16 -10.98 28.00
CA ALA A 43 -10.59 -11.00 29.35
C ALA A 43 -9.07 -10.78 29.31
N THR A 44 -8.37 -11.39 28.36
CA THR A 44 -6.93 -11.18 28.13
C THR A 44 -6.63 -9.73 27.72
N ALA A 45 -7.34 -9.20 26.73
CA ALA A 45 -7.18 -7.82 26.28
C ALA A 45 -7.44 -6.80 27.40
N ARG A 46 -8.43 -7.05 28.27
CA ARG A 46 -8.73 -6.19 29.42
C ARG A 46 -7.60 -6.12 30.44
N LYS A 47 -6.82 -7.19 30.62
CA LYS A 47 -5.65 -7.15 31.50
C LYS A 47 -4.58 -6.18 30.99
N MET A 48 -4.47 -6.04 29.67
CA MET A 48 -3.49 -5.17 29.02
C MET A 48 -3.98 -3.72 28.93
N TYR A 49 -5.22 -3.52 28.48
CA TYR A 49 -5.73 -2.19 28.11
C TYR A 49 -6.78 -1.61 29.06
N GLY A 50 -7.36 -2.41 29.96
CA GLY A 50 -8.51 -2.01 30.76
C GLY A 50 -8.24 -0.90 31.79
N ARG A 51 -6.97 -0.59 32.07
CA ARG A 51 -6.60 0.58 32.88
C ARG A 51 -6.81 1.89 32.12
N ASP A 52 -6.47 1.89 30.84
CA ASP A 52 -6.40 3.10 30.02
C ASP A 52 -7.65 3.25 29.13
N PHE A 53 -8.37 2.15 28.85
CA PHE A 53 -9.59 2.13 28.04
C PHE A 53 -10.78 1.56 28.81
N ARG A 54 -11.91 2.26 28.73
CA ARG A 54 -13.17 1.84 29.36
C ARG A 54 -13.85 0.72 28.59
N ILE A 55 -13.75 0.75 27.27
CA ILE A 55 -14.26 -0.27 26.36
C ILE A 55 -13.07 -1.07 25.86
N VAL A 56 -13.11 -2.38 26.12
CA VAL A 56 -12.17 -3.36 25.58
C VAL A 56 -12.99 -4.58 25.18
N GLN A 57 -12.99 -4.88 23.89
CA GLN A 57 -13.64 -6.05 23.29
C GLN A 57 -12.67 -6.68 22.31
N ALA A 58 -12.52 -7.99 22.34
CA ALA A 58 -11.59 -8.69 21.48
C ALA A 58 -12.25 -9.86 20.74
N LYS A 59 -11.63 -10.22 19.63
CA LYS A 59 -11.93 -11.43 18.85
C LYS A 59 -10.61 -12.10 18.48
N ARG A 60 -10.51 -13.41 18.73
CA ARG A 60 -9.42 -14.21 18.16
C ARG A 60 -9.54 -14.21 16.65
N VAL A 61 -8.40 -14.05 16.00
CA VAL A 61 -8.26 -14.11 14.54
C VAL A 61 -6.92 -14.74 14.22
N TRP A 62 -6.77 -15.24 13.00
CA TRP A 62 -5.47 -15.67 12.49
C TRP A 62 -4.98 -14.59 11.53
N LEU A 63 -3.99 -13.79 11.93
CA LEU A 63 -3.32 -12.83 11.05
C LEU A 63 -2.32 -13.54 10.16
N GLU A 64 -1.69 -14.62 10.60
CA GLU A 64 -0.92 -15.52 9.75
C GLU A 64 -1.68 -16.83 9.49
N GLU A 65 -1.08 -17.80 8.81
CA GLU A 65 -1.67 -19.14 8.72
C GLU A 65 -1.80 -19.77 10.11
N PRO A 66 -2.91 -20.48 10.43
CA PRO A 66 -3.08 -21.07 11.75
C PRO A 66 -1.92 -22.00 12.11
N THR A 67 -1.29 -21.74 13.27
CA THR A 67 -0.26 -22.60 13.84
C THR A 67 -0.58 -22.91 15.30
N ASP A 68 -0.04 -24.01 15.83
CA ASP A 68 -0.27 -24.41 17.23
C ASP A 68 0.45 -23.50 18.25
N GLY A 69 1.33 -22.60 17.78
CA GLY A 69 2.26 -21.85 18.64
C GLY A 69 1.78 -20.47 19.08
N TYR A 70 1.07 -19.73 18.21
CA TYR A 70 0.86 -18.30 18.44
C TYR A 70 -0.59 -17.90 18.52
N ASP A 71 -0.92 -17.18 19.58
CA ASP A 71 -2.26 -16.66 19.84
C ASP A 71 -2.37 -15.24 19.24
N GLN A 72 -3.44 -14.97 18.49
CA GLN A 72 -3.61 -13.73 17.73
C GLN A 72 -5.02 -13.18 17.92
N MET A 73 -5.14 -11.86 18.03
CA MET A 73 -6.44 -11.22 18.22
C MET A 73 -6.49 -9.80 17.68
N VAL A 74 -7.70 -9.35 17.37
CA VAL A 74 -8.00 -7.92 17.19
C VAL A 74 -8.81 -7.42 18.36
N VAL A 75 -8.59 -6.16 18.72
CA VAL A 75 -9.15 -5.53 19.91
C VAL A 75 -9.74 -4.17 19.56
N LEU A 76 -11.00 -3.96 19.92
CA LEU A 76 -11.65 -2.67 19.95
C LEU A 76 -11.37 -2.01 21.30
N LEU A 77 -10.82 -0.81 21.25
CA LEU A 77 -10.48 0.04 22.38
C LEU A 77 -11.31 1.31 22.34
N GLY A 78 -11.85 1.75 23.47
CA GLY A 78 -12.64 2.98 23.56
C GLY A 78 -12.51 3.66 24.92
N GLU A 79 -12.30 4.97 24.90
CA GLU A 79 -12.23 5.79 26.11
C GLU A 79 -13.62 6.06 26.72
N ALA A 80 -14.64 6.17 25.85
CA ALA A 80 -16.02 6.46 26.25
C ALA A 80 -16.98 5.31 25.93
N ARG A 81 -18.14 5.31 26.59
CA ARG A 81 -19.21 4.33 26.36
C ARG A 81 -19.63 4.33 24.88
N GLY A 82 -19.80 3.15 24.31
CA GLY A 82 -20.18 3.00 22.90
C GLY A 82 -19.11 3.50 21.92
N CYS A 83 -17.86 3.69 22.39
CA CYS A 83 -16.78 4.22 21.58
C CYS A 83 -17.14 5.57 20.93
N ALA A 84 -17.73 6.47 21.72
CA ALA A 84 -18.12 7.81 21.27
C ALA A 84 -16.89 8.71 20.97
N THR A 85 -15.82 8.53 21.73
CA THR A 85 -14.53 9.21 21.56
C THR A 85 -13.39 8.21 21.77
N GLY A 86 -12.22 8.51 21.21
CA GLY A 86 -11.00 7.72 21.41
C GLY A 86 -11.19 6.25 21.03
N CYS A 87 -11.81 6.00 19.87
CA CYS A 87 -12.09 4.65 19.42
C CYS A 87 -11.00 4.15 18.47
N PHE A 88 -10.39 3.04 18.83
CA PHE A 88 -9.30 2.44 18.08
C PHE A 88 -9.55 0.96 17.87
N VAL A 89 -9.10 0.43 16.74
CA VAL A 89 -8.90 -0.99 16.55
C VAL A 89 -7.42 -1.28 16.58
N SER A 90 -7.05 -2.35 17.26
CA SER A 90 -5.69 -2.84 17.36
C SER A 90 -5.60 -4.31 16.99
N ALA A 91 -4.48 -4.69 16.36
CA ALA A 91 -4.13 -6.09 16.12
C ALA A 91 -2.97 -6.49 17.04
N LEU A 92 -3.11 -7.64 17.69
CA LEU A 92 -2.17 -8.18 18.65
C LEU A 92 -1.66 -9.56 18.22
N TYR A 93 -0.39 -9.79 18.53
CA TYR A 93 0.32 -11.04 18.28
C TYR A 93 1.05 -11.49 19.54
N TYR A 94 0.92 -12.75 19.95
CA TYR A 94 1.64 -13.31 21.09
C TYR A 94 2.93 -14.00 20.65
N ASP A 95 4.08 -13.59 21.17
CA ASP A 95 5.42 -14.06 20.77
C ASP A 95 6.01 -15.13 21.71
N ASP A 96 5.16 -15.92 22.37
CA ASP A 96 5.49 -16.86 23.46
C ASP A 96 5.97 -16.23 24.78
N LYS A 97 6.26 -14.93 24.81
CA LYS A 97 6.69 -14.21 26.02
C LYS A 97 5.71 -13.15 26.45
N GLN A 98 5.15 -12.43 25.48
CA GLN A 98 4.31 -11.27 25.71
C GLN A 98 3.39 -11.00 24.51
N TRP A 99 2.38 -10.19 24.75
CA TRP A 99 1.51 -9.67 23.70
C TRP A 99 2.13 -8.42 23.09
N LEU A 100 2.24 -8.41 21.76
CA LEU A 100 2.72 -7.30 20.98
C LEU A 100 1.54 -6.59 20.29
N GLU A 101 1.47 -5.27 20.43
CA GLU A 101 0.62 -4.40 19.61
C GLU A 101 1.34 -4.13 18.29
N VAL A 102 0.96 -4.86 17.24
CA VAL A 102 1.60 -4.75 15.92
C VAL A 102 0.91 -3.72 15.03
N TRP A 103 -0.33 -3.37 15.35
CA TRP A 103 -1.10 -2.36 14.63
C TRP A 103 -2.15 -1.71 15.51
N ARG A 104 -2.37 -0.40 15.33
CA ARG A 104 -3.49 0.33 15.94
C ARG A 104 -3.82 1.57 15.12
N VAL A 105 -5.10 1.76 14.83
CA VAL A 105 -5.62 2.95 14.12
C VAL A 105 -6.97 3.37 14.71
N PRO A 106 -7.39 4.62 14.52
CA PRO A 106 -8.75 5.04 14.83
C PRO A 106 -9.78 4.24 14.00
N GLY A 107 -10.83 3.74 14.62
CA GLY A 107 -11.86 2.95 13.93
C GLY A 107 -12.67 2.05 14.85
N LYS A 108 -13.75 1.48 14.32
CA LYS A 108 -14.66 0.56 15.04
C LYS A 108 -14.66 -0.86 14.47
N SER A 109 -14.01 -1.06 13.34
CA SER A 109 -13.94 -2.31 12.63
C SER A 109 -12.61 -2.42 11.90
N VAL A 110 -12.25 -3.64 11.52
CA VAL A 110 -11.09 -3.90 10.67
C VAL A 110 -11.46 -4.96 9.64
N GLY A 111 -11.07 -4.71 8.39
CA GLY A 111 -11.10 -5.69 7.32
C GLY A 111 -9.80 -6.51 7.31
N LEU A 112 -9.90 -7.80 7.03
CA LEU A 112 -8.78 -8.73 6.90
C LEU A 112 -8.75 -9.30 5.49
N GLY A 113 -7.58 -9.30 4.86
CA GLY A 113 -7.37 -9.94 3.57
C GLY A 113 -6.93 -11.41 3.64
N PRO A 114 -6.59 -12.01 2.49
CA PRO A 114 -5.91 -13.30 2.46
C PRO A 114 -4.50 -13.18 3.05
N VAL A 115 -3.93 -14.29 3.54
CA VAL A 115 -2.53 -14.30 4.00
C VAL A 115 -1.64 -13.92 2.83
N ALA A 116 -0.84 -12.86 2.98
CA ALA A 116 0.04 -12.39 1.93
C ALA A 116 1.34 -13.22 1.89
N ALA A 117 2.11 -13.10 0.80
CA ALA A 117 3.42 -13.75 0.67
C ALA A 117 4.43 -13.34 1.77
N THR A 118 4.18 -12.21 2.45
CA THR A 118 5.00 -11.76 3.59
C THR A 118 4.63 -12.44 4.92
N GLY A 119 3.67 -13.36 4.92
CA GLY A 119 3.31 -14.22 6.05
C GLY A 119 2.15 -13.71 6.90
N MET A 120 1.75 -12.44 6.78
CA MET A 120 0.59 -11.90 7.50
C MET A 120 -0.48 -11.36 6.55
N LYS A 121 -1.73 -11.41 7.01
CA LYS A 121 -2.90 -10.82 6.38
C LYS A 121 -2.75 -9.30 6.39
N PRO A 122 -3.11 -8.64 5.28
CA PRO A 122 -3.23 -7.20 5.27
C PRO A 122 -4.46 -6.77 6.09
N LEU A 123 -4.36 -5.57 6.68
CA LEU A 123 -5.41 -4.96 7.50
C LEU A 123 -6.01 -3.77 6.76
N TYR A 124 -7.33 -3.68 6.69
CA TYR A 124 -8.05 -2.55 6.11
C TYR A 124 -8.78 -1.77 7.20
N ASP A 125 -8.48 -0.49 7.32
CA ASP A 125 -9.06 0.39 8.36
C ASP A 125 -10.36 1.08 7.93
N GLY A 126 -10.87 0.78 6.74
CA GLY A 126 -12.02 1.45 6.14
C GLY A 126 -11.64 2.59 5.19
N ARG A 127 -10.38 3.04 5.21
CA ARG A 127 -9.82 4.06 4.30
C ARG A 127 -8.60 3.54 3.53
N ARG A 128 -7.78 2.70 4.15
CA ARG A 128 -6.45 2.34 3.70
C ARG A 128 -6.13 0.88 4.00
N LEU A 129 -5.35 0.30 3.09
CA LEU A 129 -4.72 -1.00 3.29
C LEU A 129 -3.38 -0.85 4.02
N TRP A 130 -3.14 -1.74 4.98
CA TRP A 130 -1.88 -1.90 5.69
C TRP A 130 -1.33 -3.29 5.40
N LYS A 131 -0.12 -3.38 4.84
CA LYS A 131 0.53 -4.65 4.51
C LYS A 131 1.70 -4.91 5.45
N TRP A 132 1.90 -6.17 5.82
CA TRP A 132 3.06 -6.56 6.59
C TRP A 132 4.31 -6.59 5.70
N SER A 133 5.38 -5.94 6.14
CA SER A 133 6.66 -5.87 5.41
C SER A 133 7.63 -7.01 5.71
N GLY A 134 7.26 -7.93 6.60
CA GLY A 134 8.17 -8.88 7.23
C GLY A 134 8.61 -8.44 8.63
N ALA A 135 8.48 -7.15 8.96
CA ALA A 135 8.88 -6.61 10.27
C ALA A 135 7.83 -5.69 10.92
N ALA A 136 6.98 -5.02 10.14
CA ALA A 136 5.94 -4.13 10.65
C ALA A 136 4.79 -3.98 9.64
N TYR A 137 3.62 -3.54 10.10
CA TYR A 137 2.57 -3.10 9.19
C TYR A 137 2.91 -1.74 8.59
N MET A 138 2.90 -1.67 7.26
CA MET A 138 3.15 -0.46 6.49
C MET A 138 1.88 -0.01 5.80
N ALA A 139 1.60 1.29 5.88
CA ALA A 139 0.55 1.89 5.09
C ALA A 139 0.82 1.64 3.60
N GLN A 140 -0.24 1.53 2.82
CA GLN A 140 -0.19 1.58 1.36
C GLN A 140 -0.88 2.87 0.90
N PRO A 141 -0.52 3.40 -0.29
CA PRO A 141 -1.30 4.47 -0.92
C PRO A 141 -2.79 4.11 -0.91
N VAL A 142 -3.67 5.10 -0.69
CA VAL A 142 -5.13 4.86 -0.66
C VAL A 142 -5.54 4.17 -1.95
N PRO A 143 -6.09 2.95 -1.92
CA PRO A 143 -6.31 2.24 -3.17
C PRO A 143 -7.36 2.96 -4.02
N GLN A 144 -7.09 3.04 -5.31
CA GLN A 144 -7.93 3.71 -6.30
C GLN A 144 -8.01 2.85 -7.55
N GLU A 145 -9.17 2.88 -8.20
CA GLU A 145 -9.31 2.26 -9.53
C GLU A 145 -8.44 3.07 -10.50
N GLN A 146 -7.31 2.49 -10.90
CA GLN A 146 -6.51 2.99 -11.99
C GLN A 146 -6.93 2.26 -13.25
N LYS A 147 -7.01 2.99 -14.37
CA LYS A 147 -7.30 2.42 -15.69
C LYS A 147 -6.07 2.60 -16.58
N PRO A 148 -5.10 1.68 -16.51
CA PRO A 148 -3.94 1.72 -17.38
C PRO A 148 -4.36 1.69 -18.85
N ARG A 149 -3.69 2.49 -19.67
CA ARG A 149 -3.76 2.47 -21.12
C ARG A 149 -2.36 2.59 -21.72
N THR A 150 -2.25 2.26 -22.99
CA THR A 150 -1.02 2.53 -23.75
C THR A 150 -0.78 4.05 -23.80
N PRO A 151 0.42 4.53 -23.44
CA PRO A 151 0.79 5.92 -23.63
C PRO A 151 0.78 6.32 -25.10
N THR A 152 0.46 7.59 -25.38
CA THR A 152 0.60 8.17 -26.72
C THR A 152 2.07 8.50 -27.04
N GLU A 153 2.43 8.66 -28.32
CA GLU A 153 3.80 9.02 -28.72
C GLU A 153 4.30 10.32 -28.05
N ASN A 154 3.44 11.32 -27.90
CA ASN A 154 3.79 12.57 -27.23
C ASN A 154 4.03 12.38 -25.73
N GLU A 155 3.25 11.53 -25.07
CA GLU A 155 3.43 11.18 -23.65
C GLU A 155 4.72 10.39 -23.43
N LEU A 156 5.02 9.43 -24.31
CA LEU A 156 6.29 8.68 -24.28
C LEU A 156 7.48 9.62 -24.44
N LYS A 157 7.44 10.49 -25.45
CA LYS A 157 8.51 11.45 -25.70
C LYS A 157 8.75 12.36 -24.50
N ALA A 158 7.68 12.95 -23.95
CA ALA A 158 7.78 13.84 -22.79
C ALA A 158 8.33 13.10 -21.56
N ALA A 159 7.88 11.86 -21.31
CA ALA A 159 8.38 11.05 -20.21
C ALA A 159 9.85 10.67 -20.39
N THR A 160 10.26 10.26 -21.60
CA THR A 160 11.67 9.96 -21.91
C THR A 160 12.56 11.19 -21.75
N GLU A 161 12.11 12.38 -22.18
CA GLU A 161 12.84 13.65 -21.97
C GLU A 161 12.96 13.98 -20.47
N ALA A 162 11.88 13.87 -19.71
CA ALA A 162 11.90 14.10 -18.25
C ALA A 162 12.86 13.15 -17.51
N LEU A 163 12.89 11.87 -17.89
CA LEU A 163 13.80 10.90 -17.30
C LEU A 163 15.25 11.16 -17.71
N LYS A 164 15.53 11.55 -18.95
CA LYS A 164 16.88 11.94 -19.41
C LYS A 164 17.47 13.07 -18.58
N GLU A 165 16.67 14.09 -18.27
CA GLU A 165 17.13 15.22 -17.46
C GLU A 165 17.43 14.82 -16.01
N ARG A 166 16.66 13.88 -15.47
CA ARG A 166 16.78 13.44 -14.07
C ARG A 166 17.86 12.36 -13.88
N PHE A 167 18.01 11.45 -14.84
CA PHE A 167 18.97 10.34 -14.81
C PHE A 167 20.21 10.71 -15.64
N GLN A 168 21.25 11.23 -14.98
CA GLN A 168 22.50 11.64 -15.65
C GLN A 168 23.37 10.47 -16.15
N GLY A 169 22.95 9.22 -15.94
CA GLY A 169 23.68 8.00 -16.29
C GLY A 169 23.35 7.40 -17.67
N GLY A 170 22.50 8.08 -18.45
CA GLY A 170 21.97 7.58 -19.73
C GLY A 170 20.45 7.46 -19.71
N SER A 171 19.87 6.97 -20.81
CA SER A 171 18.43 6.78 -20.94
C SER A 171 18.09 5.58 -21.80
N GLU A 172 17.13 4.80 -21.37
CA GLU A 172 16.41 3.84 -22.21
C GLU A 172 15.16 4.52 -22.80
N GLU A 173 14.83 4.18 -24.05
CA GLU A 173 13.57 4.60 -24.65
C GLU A 173 12.40 3.89 -23.95
N LEU A 174 11.31 4.61 -23.70
CA LEU A 174 10.11 4.02 -23.13
C LEU A 174 9.24 3.49 -24.26
N GLU A 175 8.81 2.25 -24.13
CA GLU A 175 7.96 1.55 -25.09
C GLU A 175 6.79 0.89 -24.35
N ALA A 176 5.67 0.65 -25.03
CA ALA A 176 4.45 0.10 -24.41
C ALA A 176 4.65 -1.09 -23.43
N PRO A 177 5.62 -2.02 -23.60
CA PRO A 177 5.85 -3.09 -22.64
C PRO A 177 6.44 -2.66 -21.28
N ASN A 178 7.10 -1.49 -21.22
CA ASN A 178 7.83 -1.04 -20.05
C ASN A 178 7.26 0.26 -19.43
N VAL A 179 6.08 0.67 -19.87
CA VAL A 179 5.40 1.87 -19.37
C VAL A 179 3.88 1.80 -19.55
N GLU A 180 3.16 2.31 -18.56
CA GLU A 180 1.70 2.47 -18.59
C GLU A 180 1.32 3.94 -18.41
N ALA A 181 0.27 4.38 -19.07
CA ALA A 181 -0.34 5.68 -18.82
C ALA A 181 -1.64 5.50 -18.02
N VAL A 182 -1.85 6.36 -17.04
CA VAL A 182 -3.08 6.43 -16.25
C VAL A 182 -3.58 7.87 -16.33
N ASP A 183 -4.79 8.07 -16.86
CA ASP A 183 -5.44 9.37 -16.85
C ASP A 183 -5.83 9.70 -15.39
N VAL A 184 -5.44 10.88 -14.92
CA VAL A 184 -5.57 11.30 -13.53
C VAL A 184 -6.25 12.66 -13.44
N ASN A 185 -7.05 12.85 -12.39
CA ASN A 185 -7.64 14.16 -12.09
C ASN A 185 -6.81 14.86 -11.04
N LEU A 186 -5.78 15.59 -11.46
CA LEU A 186 -4.97 16.40 -10.56
C LEU A 186 -5.63 17.76 -10.34
N LYS A 187 -6.09 18.39 -11.41
CA LYS A 187 -6.79 19.67 -11.36
C LYS A 187 -7.97 19.72 -12.31
N ASN A 188 -7.73 19.46 -13.60
CA ASN A 188 -8.76 19.58 -14.64
C ASN A 188 -9.24 18.23 -15.20
N GLY A 189 -8.54 17.12 -14.89
CA GLY A 189 -8.91 15.79 -15.40
C GLY A 189 -8.33 15.44 -16.76
N ASP A 190 -7.45 16.29 -17.31
CA ASP A 190 -6.70 16.07 -18.55
C ASP A 190 -5.24 15.66 -18.30
N GLU A 191 -4.85 15.55 -17.03
CA GLU A 191 -3.51 15.17 -16.61
C GLU A 191 -3.28 13.66 -16.71
N VAL A 192 -2.01 13.27 -16.86
CA VAL A 192 -1.63 11.88 -17.06
C VAL A 192 -0.45 11.53 -16.16
N ALA A 193 -0.53 10.38 -15.51
CA ALA A 193 0.58 9.75 -14.81
C ALA A 193 1.15 8.62 -15.67
N ILE A 194 2.46 8.64 -15.89
CA ILE A 194 3.20 7.65 -16.64
C ILE A 194 3.95 6.77 -15.64
N LYS A 195 3.48 5.54 -15.46
CA LYS A 195 4.08 4.53 -14.59
C LYS A 195 5.20 3.84 -15.34
N VAL A 196 6.44 4.01 -14.89
CA VAL A 196 7.59 3.35 -15.51
C VAL A 196 7.78 1.98 -14.89
N LEU A 197 7.82 0.95 -15.74
CA LEU A 197 8.02 -0.47 -15.38
C LEU A 197 9.38 -1.01 -15.87
N SER A 198 10.16 -0.19 -16.58
CA SER A 198 11.48 -0.57 -17.08
C SER A 198 12.44 -0.93 -15.95
N THR A 199 13.11 -2.06 -16.11
CA THR A 199 14.17 -2.51 -15.20
C THR A 199 15.40 -1.60 -15.22
N TYR A 200 15.62 -0.81 -16.28
CA TYR A 200 16.69 0.19 -16.34
C TYR A 200 16.44 1.32 -15.34
N TYR A 201 15.21 1.86 -15.31
CA TYR A 201 14.87 2.97 -14.43
C TYR A 201 14.51 2.52 -13.01
N CYS A 202 13.84 1.37 -12.86
CA CYS A 202 13.46 0.84 -11.56
C CYS A 202 14.59 0.08 -10.85
N GLY A 203 15.32 -0.77 -11.59
CA GLY A 203 16.27 -1.72 -11.01
C GLY A 203 15.66 -2.53 -9.86
N ASN A 204 16.31 -2.49 -8.69
CA ASN A 204 15.82 -3.03 -7.40
C ASN A 204 15.37 -1.91 -6.45
N SER A 205 14.98 -0.75 -6.98
CA SER A 205 14.70 0.48 -6.22
C SER A 205 13.29 1.02 -6.55
N ALA A 206 13.00 2.22 -6.03
CA ALA A 206 11.81 2.97 -6.39
C ALA A 206 11.77 3.25 -7.91
N CYS A 207 10.61 3.02 -8.52
CA CYS A 207 10.32 3.32 -9.91
C CYS A 207 9.85 4.77 -10.05
N PRO A 208 10.24 5.49 -11.11
CA PRO A 208 9.71 6.81 -11.38
C PRO A 208 8.25 6.74 -11.87
N VAL A 209 7.45 7.70 -11.42
CA VAL A 209 6.13 8.02 -11.94
C VAL A 209 6.17 9.46 -12.44
N VAL A 210 5.99 9.65 -13.75
CA VAL A 210 6.08 10.96 -14.40
C VAL A 210 4.68 11.55 -14.53
N PHE A 211 4.48 12.75 -14.01
CA PHE A 211 3.20 13.45 -14.08
C PHE A 211 3.25 14.54 -15.15
N LEU A 212 2.32 14.47 -16.10
CA LEU A 212 2.18 15.40 -17.22
C LEU A 212 0.85 16.16 -17.14
N ASP A 213 0.86 17.43 -17.55
CA ASP A 213 -0.37 18.23 -17.65
C ASP A 213 -1.16 17.93 -18.93
N GLY A 214 -2.32 18.57 -19.11
CA GLY A 214 -3.14 18.43 -20.32
C GLY A 214 -2.46 18.82 -21.63
N LYS A 215 -1.38 19.61 -21.57
CA LYS A 215 -0.53 19.98 -22.72
C LYS A 215 0.67 19.05 -22.88
N LYS A 216 0.73 17.97 -22.10
CA LYS A 216 1.82 16.98 -22.07
C LYS A 216 3.15 17.59 -21.64
N GLN A 217 3.11 18.66 -20.86
CA GLN A 217 4.28 19.25 -20.22
C GLN A 217 4.52 18.58 -18.87
N LEU A 218 5.80 18.41 -18.51
CA LEU A 218 6.20 17.84 -17.24
C LEU A 218 5.69 18.72 -16.08
N ILE A 219 4.97 18.11 -15.14
CA ILE A 219 4.64 18.70 -13.84
C ILE A 219 5.72 18.32 -12.84
N ASP A 220 5.96 17.01 -12.66
CA ASP A 220 6.95 16.47 -11.72
C ASP A 220 7.25 14.99 -12.00
N VAL A 221 8.33 14.47 -11.38
CA VAL A 221 8.66 13.04 -11.34
C VAL A 221 8.79 12.61 -9.89
N LEU A 222 7.93 11.69 -9.45
CA LEU A 222 8.01 11.10 -8.12
C LEU A 222 8.61 9.70 -8.19
N GLU A 223 9.28 9.27 -7.12
CA GLU A 223 9.80 7.91 -6.97
C GLU A 223 8.89 7.10 -6.05
N ALA A 224 8.43 5.94 -6.51
CA ALA A 224 7.50 5.06 -5.81
C ALA A 224 8.03 3.62 -5.71
N TRP A 225 7.95 3.03 -4.51
CA TRP A 225 8.32 1.64 -4.26
C TRP A 225 7.24 0.69 -4.76
N GLY A 226 7.51 0.05 -5.90
CA GLY A 226 6.44 -0.36 -6.80
C GLY A 226 5.83 0.90 -7.43
N PRO A 227 5.62 0.98 -8.75
CA PRO A 227 5.19 2.21 -9.43
C PRO A 227 3.72 2.59 -9.14
N ASP A 228 3.23 2.27 -7.94
CA ASP A 228 1.91 2.54 -7.44
C ASP A 228 1.87 3.91 -6.76
N PHE A 229 0.81 4.65 -7.07
CA PHE A 229 0.52 5.96 -6.51
C PHE A 229 -0.99 6.12 -6.35
N SER A 230 -1.41 7.13 -5.60
CA SER A 230 -2.83 7.48 -5.44
C SER A 230 -3.02 8.98 -5.47
N VAL A 231 -4.11 9.45 -6.08
CA VAL A 231 -4.48 10.87 -6.14
C VAL A 231 -5.50 11.17 -5.04
N ILE A 232 -5.08 11.76 -3.93
CA ILE A 232 -5.98 11.98 -2.78
C ILE A 232 -6.76 13.30 -2.91
N ASP A 233 -7.89 13.41 -2.20
CA ASP A 233 -8.79 14.58 -2.31
C ASP A 233 -8.22 15.86 -1.69
N GLU A 234 -7.18 15.75 -0.86
CA GLU A 234 -6.45 16.88 -0.30
C GLU A 234 -5.78 17.68 -1.42
N ARG A 235 -5.77 19.01 -1.32
CA ARG A 235 -5.26 19.91 -2.37
C ARG A 235 -4.12 20.81 -1.88
N ASP A 236 -3.22 21.14 -2.79
CA ASP A 236 -2.13 22.10 -2.59
C ASP A 236 -2.59 23.56 -2.75
N GLY A 237 -1.65 24.50 -2.58
CA GLY A 237 -1.90 25.94 -2.77
C GLY A 237 -2.19 26.35 -4.23
N ASN A 238 -1.97 25.47 -5.21
CA ASN A 238 -2.27 25.67 -6.62
C ASN A 238 -3.58 24.98 -7.05
N ASP A 239 -4.36 24.49 -6.08
CA ASP A 239 -5.59 23.74 -6.29
C ASP A 239 -5.38 22.40 -7.03
N ARG A 240 -4.20 21.78 -6.91
CA ARG A 240 -3.93 20.43 -7.40
C ARG A 240 -4.11 19.42 -6.27
N ARG A 241 -4.71 18.27 -6.59
CA ARG A 241 -4.78 17.13 -5.69
C ARG A 241 -3.37 16.62 -5.36
N LEU A 242 -3.18 16.22 -4.11
CA LEU A 242 -1.93 15.65 -3.63
C LEU A 242 -1.78 14.20 -4.10
N ILE A 243 -0.53 13.74 -4.17
CA ILE A 243 -0.18 12.37 -4.57
C ILE A 243 0.39 11.60 -3.39
N GLU A 244 -0.14 10.42 -3.12
CA GLU A 244 0.50 9.44 -2.25
C GLU A 244 1.33 8.46 -3.08
N VAL A 245 2.56 8.18 -2.64
CA VAL A 245 3.41 7.13 -3.19
C VAL A 245 3.89 6.21 -2.07
N ALA A 246 4.07 4.93 -2.41
CA ALA A 246 4.72 3.99 -1.51
C ALA A 246 6.21 4.32 -1.40
N THR A 247 6.74 4.27 -0.19
CA THR A 247 8.18 4.43 0.08
C THR A 247 8.72 3.20 0.81
N GLN A 248 10.05 3.13 0.97
CA GLN A 248 10.69 2.04 1.70
C GLN A 248 10.16 1.89 3.14
N ASP A 249 9.76 3.00 3.76
CA ASP A 249 9.38 3.04 5.19
C ASP A 249 7.90 3.38 5.40
N GLY A 250 7.09 3.53 4.34
CA GLY A 250 5.65 3.69 4.46
C GLY A 250 5.01 4.35 3.25
N VAL A 251 4.29 5.44 3.48
CA VAL A 251 3.64 6.25 2.44
C VAL A 251 4.05 7.71 2.62
N ALA A 252 4.39 8.36 1.51
CA ALA A 252 4.67 9.78 1.49
C ALA A 252 3.66 10.50 0.60
N THR A 253 3.20 11.66 1.07
CA THR A 253 2.25 12.52 0.36
C THR A 253 2.99 13.72 -0.21
N TYR A 254 2.83 14.00 -1.50
CA TYR A 254 3.51 15.06 -2.22
C TYR A 254 2.51 16.03 -2.84
N SER A 255 2.91 17.30 -2.85
CA SER A 255 2.42 18.27 -3.82
C SER A 255 3.38 18.23 -4.99
N LEU A 256 2.88 18.11 -6.22
CA LEU A 256 3.75 18.03 -7.40
C LEU A 256 4.51 19.34 -7.61
N GLY A 257 5.84 19.24 -7.73
CA GLY A 257 6.79 20.34 -7.80
C GLY A 257 7.50 20.64 -6.47
N ASP A 258 7.08 20.05 -5.36
CA ASP A 258 7.76 20.19 -4.08
C ASP A 258 8.93 19.22 -3.95
N LYS A 259 10.04 19.69 -3.35
CA LYS A 259 11.23 18.86 -3.11
C LYS A 259 11.02 17.81 -2.01
N ASN A 260 10.15 18.10 -1.04
CA ASN A 260 9.95 17.28 0.14
C ASN A 260 8.48 16.87 0.26
N PRO A 261 8.18 15.70 0.84
CA PRO A 261 6.81 15.30 1.10
C PRO A 261 6.15 16.25 2.11
N ARG A 262 4.85 16.48 1.90
CA ARG A 262 3.96 17.24 2.81
C ARG A 262 3.70 16.48 4.10
N SER A 263 3.62 15.15 4.01
CA SER A 263 3.44 14.25 5.15
C SER A 263 4.01 12.87 4.84
N VAL A 264 4.38 12.15 5.88
CA VAL A 264 4.83 10.75 5.80
C VAL A 264 4.10 9.94 6.86
N ILE A 265 3.56 8.80 6.45
CA ILE A 265 2.97 7.79 7.33
C ILE A 265 3.95 6.63 7.37
N ASN A 266 4.73 6.59 8.44
CA ASN A 266 5.77 5.58 8.65
C ASN A 266 5.18 4.21 8.98
N ALA A 267 6.04 3.19 8.89
CA ALA A 267 5.78 1.85 9.37
C ALA A 267 5.28 1.88 10.83
N MET A 268 4.28 1.06 11.09
CA MET A 268 3.60 0.98 12.37
C MET A 268 4.54 0.35 13.40
N LYS A 269 5.02 1.15 14.34
CA LYS A 269 5.94 0.66 15.39
C LYS A 269 5.27 -0.43 16.23
N ILE A 270 5.92 -1.59 16.32
CA ILE A 270 5.51 -2.67 17.23
C ILE A 270 5.84 -2.26 18.67
N THR A 271 4.88 -2.43 19.56
CA THR A 271 5.04 -2.14 21.00
C THR A 271 4.52 -3.28 21.85
N ILE A 272 4.88 -3.33 23.12
CA ILE A 272 4.26 -4.28 24.06
C ILE A 272 2.83 -3.81 24.32
N ALA A 273 1.86 -4.72 24.20
CA ALA A 273 0.46 -4.42 24.38
C ALA A 273 0.17 -3.84 25.77
N GLY A 274 -0.63 -2.78 25.83
CA GLY A 274 -0.95 -2.06 27.07
C GLY A 274 0.11 -1.05 27.55
N GLN A 275 1.23 -0.91 26.83
CA GLN A 275 2.17 0.19 27.07
C GLN A 275 1.73 1.47 26.35
N LYS A 276 2.13 2.63 26.88
CA LYS A 276 1.87 3.91 26.22
C LYS A 276 2.62 3.96 24.89
N ARG A 277 1.95 4.47 23.87
CA ARG A 277 2.46 4.64 22.52
C ARG A 277 2.89 6.07 22.26
#